data_AF-A0A2N4WWL0-F1
#
_entry.id   AF-A0A2N4WWL0-F1
#
_cell.length_a   1.000
_cell.length_b   1.000
_cell.length_c   1.000
_cell.angle_alpha   90.00
_cell.angle_beta   90.00
_cell.angle_gamma   90.00
#
_symmetry.space_group_name_H-M   'P 1'
#
loop_
_entity.id
_entity.type
_entity.pdbx_description
1 polymer ?
#
loop_
_entity_poly.entity_id
_entity_poly.type
_entity_poly.pdbx_seq_one_letter_code
_entity_poly.pdbx_strand_id
1 'polypeptide(L)'
;MKFPAKVQALKAEEVSKSPSYRSDVLELAMMFDYCLNPKRTTQKRWSPKIASKVRTQRHSLLRFLQFSVATWCRLDAAYDFSVDPSRKQWDPLAKAISLNPANRVQTKKYRPVIPAPRQIVELFRDSDGFFVPVKSVRKAFEAMQDELCLPRDRETGPKLIRRSMANLVRPMLGETQWPQGKLMMGHQKGDISDLYAPARPDYMGLAMRATEEIIDQIEALAPGAFTGASPEITTAKGAVNV
;
A
#
# COMPACT_ATOMS: atom_id res chain seq x y z
N MET A 1 -4.65 -35.08 -42.23
CA MET A 1 -4.50 -33.61 -42.13
C MET A 1 -3.87 -33.28 -40.78
N LYS A 2 -2.61 -32.83 -40.75
CA LYS A 2 -1.95 -32.34 -39.52
C LYS A 2 -2.10 -30.82 -39.51
N PHE A 3 -2.72 -30.25 -38.49
CA PHE A 3 -2.72 -28.80 -38.27
C PHE A 3 -1.40 -28.40 -37.61
N PRO A 4 -0.52 -27.60 -38.23
CA PRO A 4 0.61 -27.04 -37.53
C PRO A 4 0.20 -25.66 -37.02
N ALA A 5 -0.29 -25.58 -35.79
CA ALA A 5 -0.45 -24.29 -35.13
C ALA A 5 0.49 -24.24 -33.92
N LYS A 6 1.74 -23.83 -34.16
CA LYS A 6 2.55 -23.23 -33.09
C LYS A 6 1.98 -21.84 -32.82
N VAL A 7 0.95 -21.77 -31.99
CA VAL A 7 0.50 -20.50 -31.42
C VAL A 7 1.62 -20.05 -30.47
N GLN A 8 2.50 -19.18 -30.95
CA GLN A 8 3.50 -18.56 -30.10
C GLN A 8 2.76 -17.53 -29.24
N ALA A 9 2.70 -17.77 -27.93
CA ALA A 9 2.10 -16.83 -27.00
C ALA A 9 2.86 -15.49 -27.10
N LEU A 10 2.16 -14.44 -27.55
CA LEU A 10 2.68 -13.07 -27.59
C LEU A 10 3.11 -12.67 -26.17
N LYS A 11 4.18 -11.88 -26.06
CA LYS A 11 4.65 -11.43 -24.75
C LYS A 11 3.55 -10.60 -24.10
N ALA A 12 3.36 -10.72 -22.79
CA ALA A 12 2.33 -9.97 -22.08
C ALA A 12 2.44 -8.45 -22.32
N GLU A 13 3.65 -7.93 -22.55
CA GLU A 13 3.91 -6.53 -22.92
C GLU A 13 3.29 -6.10 -24.27
N GLU A 14 3.14 -7.04 -25.22
CA GLU A 14 2.65 -6.79 -26.58
C GLU A 14 1.11 -6.85 -26.68
N VAL A 15 0.46 -7.55 -25.74
CA VAL A 15 -1.01 -7.74 -25.71
C VAL A 15 -1.70 -7.07 -24.53
N SER A 16 -0.98 -6.70 -23.47
CA SER A 16 -1.56 -6.03 -22.30
C SER A 16 -1.52 -4.51 -22.47
N LYS A 17 -2.68 -3.89 -22.74
CA LYS A 17 -2.84 -2.46 -22.46
C LYS A 17 -2.66 -2.26 -20.96
N SER A 18 -1.67 -1.46 -20.59
CA SER A 18 -1.48 -1.09 -19.19
C SER A 18 -2.62 -0.19 -18.76
N PRO A 19 -3.24 -0.42 -17.59
CA PRO A 19 -4.22 0.50 -17.02
C PRO A 19 -3.69 1.94 -17.05
N SER A 20 -4.46 2.87 -17.59
CA SER A 20 -4.12 4.29 -17.69
C SER A 20 -4.59 5.06 -16.46
N TYR A 21 -5.67 4.64 -15.81
CA TYR A 21 -6.27 5.38 -14.71
C TYR A 21 -5.36 5.44 -13.47
N ARG A 22 -5.26 6.64 -12.88
CA ARG A 22 -4.49 6.94 -11.67
C ARG A 22 -5.36 7.79 -10.78
N SER A 23 -5.39 7.47 -9.50
CA SER A 23 -6.08 8.31 -8.54
C SER A 23 -5.24 9.51 -8.16
N ASP A 24 -5.90 10.66 -8.09
CA ASP A 24 -5.30 11.86 -7.53
C ASP A 24 -5.36 11.83 -5.99
N VAL A 25 -4.84 12.89 -5.36
CA VAL A 25 -4.80 13.00 -3.90
C VAL A 25 -6.21 13.05 -3.29
N LEU A 26 -7.17 13.69 -3.98
CA LEU A 26 -8.55 13.80 -3.51
C LEU A 26 -9.24 12.44 -3.51
N GLU A 27 -9.13 11.69 -4.60
CA GLU A 27 -9.67 10.34 -4.71
C GLU A 27 -9.01 9.39 -3.70
N LEU A 28 -7.68 9.49 -3.48
CA LEU A 28 -7.01 8.74 -2.41
C LEU A 28 -7.61 9.09 -1.05
N ALA A 29 -7.79 10.38 -0.73
CA ALA A 29 -8.43 10.80 0.52
C ALA A 29 -9.86 10.27 0.66
N MET A 30 -10.65 10.22 -0.42
CA MET A 30 -11.98 9.60 -0.42
C MET A 30 -11.94 8.10 -0.09
N MET A 31 -10.90 7.37 -0.50
CA MET A 31 -10.69 5.97 -0.10
C MET A 31 -10.43 5.82 1.40
N PHE A 32 -9.70 6.76 2.01
CA PHE A 32 -9.53 6.80 3.46
C PHE A 32 -10.83 7.19 4.17
N ASP A 33 -11.55 8.22 3.70
CA ASP A 33 -12.86 8.63 4.25
C ASP A 33 -13.86 7.47 4.21
N TYR A 34 -13.87 6.67 3.14
CA TYR A 34 -14.68 5.45 3.06
C TYR A 34 -14.42 4.51 4.24
N CYS A 35 -13.17 4.34 4.65
CA CYS A 35 -12.83 3.48 5.79
C CYS A 35 -13.18 4.10 7.14
N LEU A 36 -12.97 5.42 7.28
CA LEU A 36 -13.06 6.15 8.55
C LEU A 36 -14.48 6.63 8.88
N ASN A 37 -15.22 7.09 7.88
CA ASN A 37 -16.51 7.76 8.04
C ASN A 37 -17.60 7.03 7.24
N PRO A 38 -17.98 5.80 7.64
CA PRO A 38 -19.02 5.05 6.94
C PRO A 38 -20.35 5.80 6.98
N LYS A 39 -20.90 6.11 5.80
CA LYS A 39 -22.19 6.75 5.60
C LYS A 39 -23.22 5.72 5.13
N ARG A 40 -24.50 6.00 5.37
CA ARG A 40 -25.59 5.22 4.77
C ARG A 40 -25.85 5.75 3.37
N THR A 41 -26.10 4.85 2.43
CA THR A 41 -26.52 5.16 1.06
C THR A 41 -27.79 6.03 0.96
N THR A 42 -28.56 6.17 2.04
CA THR A 42 -29.83 6.93 2.11
C THR A 42 -29.78 8.20 2.98
N GLN A 43 -28.68 8.96 2.96
CA GLN A 43 -28.51 10.26 3.64
C GLN A 43 -28.73 10.29 5.18
N LYS A 44 -29.16 9.22 5.85
CA LYS A 44 -29.24 9.12 7.31
C LYS A 44 -27.92 8.60 7.90
N ARG A 45 -27.29 9.34 8.82
CA ARG A 45 -26.08 8.90 9.52
C ARG A 45 -26.35 7.60 10.28
N TRP A 46 -25.41 6.66 10.23
CA TRP A 46 -25.49 5.46 11.06
C TRP A 46 -25.41 5.80 12.54
N SER A 47 -26.06 4.97 13.37
CA SER A 47 -25.86 5.06 14.81
C SER A 47 -24.38 4.83 15.15
N PRO A 48 -23.84 5.42 16.23
CA PRO A 48 -22.44 5.26 16.61
C PRO A 48 -21.99 3.78 16.69
N LYS A 49 -22.88 2.90 17.15
CA LYS A 49 -22.64 1.45 17.25
C LYS A 49 -22.43 0.81 15.87
N ILE A 50 -23.28 1.11 14.89
CA ILE A 50 -23.16 0.55 13.53
C ILE A 50 -21.92 1.13 12.83
N ALA A 51 -21.68 2.43 12.97
CA ALA A 51 -20.48 3.08 12.44
C ALA A 51 -19.19 2.44 13.00
N SER A 52 -19.14 2.17 14.30
CA SER A 52 -17.99 1.48 14.93
C SER A 52 -17.80 0.05 14.37
N LYS A 53 -18.89 -0.72 14.25
CA LYS A 53 -18.84 -2.07 13.68
C LYS A 53 -18.27 -2.07 12.26
N VAL A 54 -18.68 -1.13 11.41
CA VAL A 54 -18.20 -1.11 10.02
C VAL A 54 -16.80 -0.53 9.88
N ARG A 55 -16.40 0.43 10.72
CA ARG A 55 -14.98 0.82 10.82
C ARG A 55 -14.10 -0.38 11.14
N THR A 56 -14.54 -1.23 12.07
CA THR A 56 -13.85 -2.49 12.41
C THR A 56 -13.77 -3.43 11.20
N GLN A 57 -14.86 -3.61 10.46
CA GLN A 57 -14.88 -4.44 9.24
C GLN A 57 -14.00 -3.88 8.11
N ARG A 58 -13.89 -2.55 7.99
CA ARG A 58 -13.07 -1.87 6.99
C ARG A 58 -11.61 -1.68 7.42
N HIS A 59 -11.25 -2.03 8.67
CA HIS A 59 -9.92 -1.77 9.19
C HIS A 59 -8.80 -2.43 8.38
N SER A 60 -9.00 -3.66 7.91
CA SER A 60 -8.00 -4.32 7.07
C SER A 60 -7.76 -3.59 5.75
N LEU A 61 -8.81 -2.99 5.17
CA LEU A 61 -8.69 -2.14 3.98
C LEU A 61 -7.95 -0.85 4.33
N LEU A 62 -8.25 -0.22 5.46
CA LEU A 62 -7.55 0.97 5.95
C LEU A 62 -6.04 0.70 6.10
N ARG A 63 -5.65 -0.38 6.78
CA ARG A 63 -4.24 -0.79 6.93
C ARG A 63 -3.57 -1.04 5.58
N PHE A 64 -4.29 -1.66 4.66
CA PHE A 64 -3.79 -1.88 3.30
C PHE A 64 -3.55 -0.55 2.57
N LEU A 65 -4.47 0.42 2.66
CA LEU A 65 -4.33 1.75 2.06
C LEU A 65 -3.16 2.52 2.68
N GLN A 66 -3.09 2.60 4.00
CA GLN A 66 -2.00 3.24 4.75
C GLN A 66 -0.63 2.71 4.30
N PHE A 67 -0.47 1.38 4.31
CA PHE A 67 0.80 0.76 3.94
C PHE A 67 1.12 0.93 2.45
N SER A 68 0.12 0.78 1.57
CA SER A 68 0.33 0.92 0.12
C SER A 68 0.68 2.34 -0.29
N VAL A 69 0.09 3.35 0.35
CA VAL A 69 0.42 4.77 0.13
C VAL A 69 1.82 5.09 0.67
N ALA A 70 2.17 4.60 1.86
CA ALA A 70 3.47 4.89 2.47
C ALA A 70 4.65 4.22 1.77
N THR A 71 4.44 3.08 1.09
CA THR A 71 5.55 2.24 0.59
C THR A 71 5.54 2.03 -0.92
N TRP A 72 4.41 2.29 -1.56
CA TRP A 72 4.11 2.00 -2.96
C TRP A 72 4.38 0.55 -3.31
N CYS A 73 4.35 -0.35 -2.34
CA CYS A 73 4.81 -1.70 -2.52
C CYS A 73 3.85 -2.50 -3.43
N ARG A 74 4.29 -3.68 -3.84
CA ARG A 74 3.38 -4.61 -4.52
C ARG A 74 2.38 -5.18 -3.51
N LEU A 75 1.21 -5.56 -4.01
CA LEU A 75 0.12 -6.14 -3.21
C LEU A 75 0.58 -7.27 -2.29
N ASP A 76 1.41 -8.18 -2.81
CA ASP A 76 1.95 -9.31 -2.07
C ASP A 76 2.93 -8.89 -0.98
N ALA A 77 3.66 -7.79 -1.14
CA ALA A 77 4.50 -7.23 -0.09
C ALA A 77 3.67 -6.54 1.00
N ALA A 78 2.54 -5.91 0.65
CA ALA A 78 1.63 -5.31 1.63
C ALA A 78 1.02 -6.34 2.59
N TYR A 79 0.54 -7.48 2.05
CA TYR A 79 -0.01 -8.56 2.88
C TYR A 79 1.05 -9.31 3.68
N ASP A 80 2.29 -9.27 3.22
CA ASP A 80 3.41 -9.99 3.81
C ASP A 80 4.24 -9.11 4.75
N PHE A 81 3.87 -7.85 4.96
CA PHE A 81 4.54 -6.99 5.93
C PHE A 81 4.03 -7.23 7.35
N SER A 82 4.96 -7.27 8.29
CA SER A 82 4.69 -7.52 9.70
C SER A 82 5.67 -6.73 10.57
N VAL A 83 5.16 -6.27 11.71
CA VAL A 83 5.97 -5.61 12.75
C VAL A 83 6.52 -6.62 13.77
N ASP A 84 6.20 -7.91 13.64
CA ASP A 84 6.77 -8.98 14.46
C ASP A 84 8.30 -9.00 14.32
N PRO A 85 9.07 -8.84 15.42
CA PRO A 85 10.53 -8.83 15.40
C PRO A 85 11.14 -10.07 14.73
N SER A 86 10.48 -11.23 14.83
CA SER A 86 10.96 -12.48 14.21
C SER A 86 11.02 -12.41 12.67
N ARG A 87 10.23 -11.52 12.06
CA ARG A 87 10.18 -11.34 10.61
C ARG A 87 11.19 -10.32 10.09
N LYS A 88 11.74 -9.47 11.00
CA LYS A 88 12.77 -8.45 10.73
C LYS A 88 12.42 -7.53 9.55
N GLN A 89 11.16 -7.12 9.46
CA GLN A 89 10.69 -6.24 8.39
C GLN A 89 10.56 -4.78 8.83
N TRP A 90 10.47 -4.52 10.12
CA TRP A 90 10.44 -3.19 10.70
C TRP A 90 11.68 -2.98 11.56
N ASP A 91 12.48 -1.96 11.24
CA ASP A 91 13.59 -1.49 12.07
C ASP A 91 13.21 -0.15 12.70
N PRO A 92 12.89 -0.11 14.01
CA PRO A 92 12.47 1.10 14.69
C PRO A 92 13.61 2.12 14.90
N LEU A 93 14.87 1.67 14.95
CA LEU A 93 16.02 2.55 15.14
C LEU A 93 16.39 3.25 13.83
N ALA A 94 16.46 2.49 12.74
CA ALA A 94 16.73 3.02 11.41
C ALA A 94 15.50 3.68 10.78
N LYS A 95 14.30 3.48 11.34
CA LYS A 95 13.00 3.81 10.73
C LYS A 95 12.90 3.28 9.30
N ALA A 96 13.25 2.00 9.13
CA ALA A 96 13.33 1.36 7.81
C ALA A 96 12.35 0.18 7.70
N ILE A 97 11.77 0.03 6.51
CA ILE A 97 10.84 -1.04 6.14
C ILE A 97 11.53 -1.96 5.15
N SER A 98 11.75 -3.22 5.53
CA SER A 98 12.12 -4.28 4.60
C SER A 98 10.86 -4.91 4.00
N LEU A 99 10.58 -4.61 2.74
CA LEU A 99 9.46 -5.22 2.01
C LEU A 99 9.69 -6.72 1.74
N ASN A 100 10.92 -7.19 1.88
CA ASN A 100 11.26 -8.60 1.82
C ASN A 100 11.46 -9.15 3.25
N PRO A 101 10.70 -10.15 3.70
CA PRO A 101 10.96 -10.78 4.99
C PRO A 101 12.30 -11.51 4.98
N ALA A 102 12.97 -11.58 6.14
CA ALA A 102 14.35 -12.08 6.25
C ALA A 102 14.56 -13.48 5.65
N ASN A 103 13.57 -14.37 5.77
CA ASN A 103 13.68 -15.75 5.32
C ASN A 103 13.22 -15.97 3.85
N ARG A 104 12.90 -14.90 3.11
CA ARG A 104 12.50 -14.99 1.72
C ARG A 104 13.64 -14.64 0.80
N VAL A 105 14.02 -15.58 -0.07
CA VAL A 105 14.99 -15.32 -1.14
C VAL A 105 14.44 -14.24 -2.08
N GLN A 106 15.28 -13.24 -2.40
CA GLN A 106 14.91 -12.22 -3.37
C GLN A 106 14.75 -12.82 -4.76
N THR A 107 13.71 -12.39 -5.45
CA THR A 107 13.38 -12.87 -6.80
C THR A 107 13.56 -11.74 -7.82
N LYS A 108 13.28 -12.02 -9.10
CA LYS A 108 13.15 -10.97 -10.13
C LYS A 108 12.14 -9.89 -9.73
N LYS A 109 11.09 -10.25 -8.97
CA LYS A 109 10.21 -9.29 -8.28
C LYS A 109 10.90 -8.82 -7.01
N TYR A 110 11.86 -7.91 -7.18
CA TYR A 110 12.65 -7.37 -6.08
C TYR A 110 11.77 -6.57 -5.11
N ARG A 111 11.99 -6.78 -3.82
CA ARG A 111 11.29 -6.09 -2.73
C ARG A 111 12.31 -5.31 -1.89
N PRO A 112 12.44 -3.99 -2.07
CA PRO A 112 13.54 -3.21 -1.48
C PRO A 112 13.38 -3.05 0.05
N VAL A 113 14.44 -2.57 0.67
CA VAL A 113 14.36 -1.88 1.96
C VAL A 113 14.18 -0.39 1.66
N ILE A 114 13.23 0.26 2.31
CA ILE A 114 12.87 1.67 2.09
C ILE A 114 12.78 2.41 3.43
N PRO A 115 12.99 3.72 3.46
CA PRO A 115 12.73 4.49 4.67
C PRO A 115 11.22 4.57 4.95
N ALA A 116 10.83 4.64 6.22
CA ALA A 116 9.45 4.75 6.64
C ALA A 116 9.03 6.23 6.75
N PRO A 117 7.96 6.67 6.04
CA PRO A 117 7.36 7.98 6.26
C PRO A 117 6.98 8.18 7.73
N ARG A 118 7.24 9.36 8.30
CA ARG A 118 7.00 9.64 9.72
C ARG A 118 5.59 9.26 10.21
N GLN A 119 4.58 9.42 9.36
CA GLN A 119 3.18 9.18 9.71
C GLN A 119 2.86 7.69 9.93
N ILE A 120 3.55 6.77 9.25
CA ILE A 120 3.28 5.34 9.41
C ILE A 120 4.02 4.73 10.61
N VAL A 121 5.08 5.38 11.10
CA VAL A 121 5.88 4.90 12.22
C VAL A 121 5.05 4.74 13.48
N GLU A 122 4.19 5.70 13.80
CA GLU A 122 3.33 5.62 14.99
C GLU A 122 2.31 4.49 14.86
N LEU A 123 1.79 4.24 13.65
CA LEU A 123 0.89 3.12 13.39
C LEU A 123 1.55 1.76 13.60
N PHE A 124 2.85 1.63 13.37
CA PHE A 124 3.60 0.41 13.65
C PHE A 124 3.78 0.17 15.15
N ARG A 125 3.96 1.24 15.94
CA ARG A 125 4.10 1.15 17.40
C ARG A 125 2.87 0.51 18.05
N ASP A 126 1.69 0.82 17.53
CA ASP A 126 0.40 0.34 18.04
C ASP A 126 -0.06 -0.98 17.38
N SER A 127 0.77 -1.59 16.55
CA SER A 127 0.44 -2.83 15.82
C SER A 127 1.22 -4.01 16.37
N ASP A 128 0.66 -5.21 16.20
CA ASP A 128 1.32 -6.48 16.46
C ASP A 128 1.10 -7.44 15.27
N GLY A 129 2.06 -8.30 15.00
CA GLY A 129 1.98 -9.28 13.91
C GLY A 129 1.91 -8.65 12.52
N PHE A 130 1.01 -9.16 11.67
CA PHE A 130 0.83 -8.66 10.30
C PHE A 130 0.10 -7.30 10.33
N PHE A 131 0.67 -6.29 9.66
CA PHE A 131 0.07 -4.96 9.65
C PHE A 131 -1.26 -4.92 8.90
N VAL A 132 -1.39 -5.71 7.83
CA VAL A 132 -2.67 -5.98 7.16
C VAL A 132 -3.17 -7.35 7.65
N PRO A 133 -4.16 -7.43 8.56
CA PRO A 133 -4.48 -8.67 9.28
C PRO A 133 -5.37 -9.64 8.50
N VAL A 134 -5.24 -9.69 7.16
CA VAL A 134 -6.01 -10.58 6.27
C VAL A 134 -5.18 -11.01 5.07
N LYS A 135 -5.51 -12.18 4.50
CA LYS A 135 -4.87 -12.69 3.27
C LYS A 135 -5.23 -11.89 2.02
N SER A 136 -6.35 -11.18 2.03
CA SER A 136 -6.78 -10.35 0.90
C SER A 136 -7.79 -9.29 1.32
N VAL A 137 -7.62 -8.08 0.79
CA VAL A 137 -8.61 -6.99 0.87
C VAL A 137 -9.41 -6.84 -0.42
N ARG A 138 -9.27 -7.76 -1.39
CA ARG A 138 -9.81 -7.59 -2.75
C ARG A 138 -11.30 -7.22 -2.76
N LYS A 139 -12.15 -7.99 -2.06
CA LYS A 139 -13.59 -7.72 -2.02
C LYS A 139 -13.93 -6.39 -1.35
N ALA A 140 -13.22 -6.04 -0.28
CA ALA A 140 -13.41 -4.76 0.40
C ALA A 140 -12.99 -3.59 -0.51
N PHE A 141 -11.90 -3.76 -1.25
CA PHE A 141 -11.43 -2.79 -2.24
C PHE A 141 -12.44 -2.64 -3.39
N GLU A 142 -12.96 -3.74 -3.94
CA GLU A 142 -14.00 -3.73 -4.98
C GLU A 142 -15.27 -3.01 -4.50
N ALA A 143 -15.73 -3.29 -3.28
CA ALA A 143 -16.89 -2.61 -2.70
C ALA A 143 -16.66 -1.09 -2.49
N MET A 144 -15.44 -0.70 -2.10
CA MET A 144 -15.07 0.72 -2.02
C MET A 144 -15.08 1.38 -3.40
N GLN A 145 -14.56 0.71 -4.42
CA GLN A 145 -14.55 1.23 -5.79
C GLN A 145 -15.96 1.46 -6.31
N ASP A 146 -16.88 0.53 -6.02
CA ASP A 146 -18.27 0.63 -6.43
C ASP A 146 -18.96 1.81 -5.71
N GLU A 147 -18.73 2.00 -4.42
CA GLU A 147 -19.28 3.12 -3.64
C GLU A 147 -18.75 4.49 -4.11
N LEU A 148 -17.46 4.55 -4.45
CA LEU A 148 -16.79 5.78 -4.90
C LEU A 148 -16.92 6.01 -6.41
N CYS A 149 -17.66 5.15 -7.11
CA CYS A 149 -17.84 5.21 -8.57
C CYS A 149 -16.51 5.26 -9.35
N LEU A 150 -15.46 4.59 -8.86
CA LEU A 150 -14.16 4.55 -9.53
C LEU A 150 -14.27 3.69 -10.80
N PRO A 151 -13.51 4.01 -11.87
CA PRO A 151 -13.56 3.26 -13.12
C PRO A 151 -13.37 1.76 -12.92
N ARG A 152 -14.05 0.93 -13.71
CA ARG A 152 -13.93 -0.55 -13.67
C ARG A 152 -13.07 -1.05 -14.84
N ASP A 153 -13.27 -2.29 -15.28
CA ASP A 153 -12.64 -2.84 -16.50
C ASP A 153 -11.12 -3.01 -16.45
N ARG A 154 -10.61 -3.49 -15.31
CA ARG A 154 -9.16 -3.75 -15.06
C ARG A 154 -8.31 -2.48 -14.99
N GLU A 155 -8.91 -1.30 -15.13
CA GLU A 155 -8.25 -0.01 -14.89
C GLU A 155 -7.86 0.17 -13.41
N THR A 156 -8.68 -0.40 -12.53
CA THR A 156 -8.57 -0.23 -11.09
C THR A 156 -8.43 -1.59 -10.38
N GLY A 157 -8.04 -1.56 -9.10
CA GLY A 157 -7.78 -2.72 -8.26
C GLY A 157 -6.64 -2.45 -7.27
N PRO A 158 -6.18 -3.41 -6.46
CA PRO A 158 -5.23 -3.12 -5.38
C PRO A 158 -3.88 -2.54 -5.84
N LYS A 159 -3.50 -2.75 -7.11
CA LYS A 159 -2.30 -2.13 -7.71
C LYS A 159 -2.49 -0.64 -8.06
N LEU A 160 -3.72 -0.12 -8.01
CA LEU A 160 -4.05 1.28 -8.30
C LEU A 160 -3.25 2.21 -7.39
N ILE A 161 -3.19 1.93 -6.09
CA ILE A 161 -2.50 2.79 -5.12
C ILE A 161 -1.02 2.97 -5.48
N ARG A 162 -0.31 1.85 -5.71
CA ARG A 162 1.09 1.87 -6.16
C ARG A 162 1.28 2.68 -7.45
N ARG A 163 0.40 2.51 -8.44
CA ARG A 163 0.50 3.26 -9.71
C ARG A 163 0.23 4.74 -9.50
N SER A 164 -0.74 5.07 -8.66
CA SER A 164 -1.17 6.45 -8.35
C SER A 164 -0.06 7.19 -7.62
N MET A 165 0.51 6.60 -6.57
CA MET A 165 1.66 7.17 -5.86
C MET A 165 2.86 7.41 -6.77
N ALA A 166 3.22 6.42 -7.60
CA ALA A 166 4.30 6.60 -8.57
C ALA A 166 4.02 7.74 -9.56
N ASN A 167 2.75 7.93 -9.98
CA ASN A 167 2.36 9.01 -10.88
C ASN A 167 2.39 10.38 -10.19
N LEU A 168 1.91 10.47 -8.96
CA LEU A 168 1.86 11.72 -8.19
C LEU A 168 3.28 12.19 -7.81
N VAL A 169 4.16 11.28 -7.42
CA VAL A 169 5.49 11.63 -6.91
C VAL A 169 6.50 11.88 -8.03
N ARG A 170 6.34 11.24 -9.20
CA ARG A 170 7.25 11.45 -10.33
C ARG A 170 7.45 12.92 -10.73
N PRO A 171 6.41 13.74 -10.93
CA PRO A 171 6.61 15.16 -11.23
C PRO A 171 7.21 15.94 -10.07
N MET A 172 6.98 15.53 -8.80
CA MET A 172 7.57 16.18 -7.63
C MET A 172 9.09 15.98 -7.55
N LEU A 173 9.58 14.81 -7.97
CA LEU A 173 11.01 14.49 -8.04
C LEU A 173 11.67 15.08 -9.30
N GLY A 174 10.93 15.09 -10.41
CA GLY A 174 11.48 15.29 -11.73
C GLY A 174 12.26 14.07 -12.23
N GLU A 175 12.48 14.01 -13.55
CA GLU A 175 13.09 12.83 -14.19
C GLU A 175 14.52 12.55 -13.70
N THR A 176 15.29 13.58 -13.36
CA THR A 176 16.65 13.46 -12.85
C THR A 176 16.70 12.71 -11.50
N GLN A 177 15.71 12.91 -10.63
CA GLN A 177 15.66 12.29 -9.31
C GLN A 177 14.74 11.06 -9.24
N TRP A 178 14.08 10.72 -10.36
CA TRP A 178 13.24 9.53 -10.49
C TRP A 178 13.93 8.18 -10.19
N PRO A 179 15.26 8.01 -10.26
CA PRO A 179 15.91 6.79 -9.76
C PRO A 179 15.50 6.41 -8.32
N GLN A 180 15.23 7.39 -7.44
CA GLN A 180 14.73 7.10 -6.09
C GLN A 180 13.33 6.45 -6.12
N GLY A 181 12.44 6.91 -7.00
CA GLY A 181 11.13 6.29 -7.22
C GLY A 181 11.24 4.87 -7.79
N LYS A 182 12.20 4.62 -8.69
CA LYS A 182 12.49 3.26 -9.19
C LYS A 182 12.98 2.33 -8.07
N LEU A 183 13.79 2.84 -7.14
CA LEU A 183 14.25 2.10 -5.98
C LEU A 183 13.10 1.79 -5.00
N MET A 184 12.25 2.76 -4.65
CA MET A 184 11.02 2.56 -3.85
C MET A 184 10.15 1.45 -4.44
N MET A 185 10.01 1.45 -5.77
CA MET A 185 9.24 0.44 -6.50
C MET A 185 9.96 -0.92 -6.62
N GLY A 186 11.25 -1.02 -6.31
CA GLY A 186 12.05 -2.22 -6.58
C GLY A 186 12.16 -2.54 -8.07
N HIS A 187 12.12 -1.52 -8.93
CA HIS A 187 12.41 -1.65 -10.37
C HIS A 187 13.91 -1.54 -10.65
N GLN A 188 14.64 -0.86 -9.75
CA GLN A 188 16.09 -0.84 -9.71
C GLN A 188 16.53 -1.51 -8.41
N LYS A 189 17.65 -2.24 -8.47
CA LYS A 189 18.31 -2.77 -7.27
C LYS A 189 19.29 -1.73 -6.77
N GLY A 190 19.39 -1.60 -5.44
CA GLY A 190 20.54 -0.92 -4.85
C GLY A 190 21.81 -1.72 -5.11
N ASP A 191 22.96 -1.05 -5.15
CA ASP A 191 24.26 -1.69 -5.20
C ASP A 191 24.66 -2.20 -3.79
N ILE A 192 25.76 -2.94 -3.67
CA ILE A 192 26.27 -3.47 -2.39
C ILE A 192 26.52 -2.34 -1.37
N SER A 193 26.88 -1.15 -1.83
CA SER A 193 27.00 0.06 -1.00
C SER A 193 25.66 0.56 -0.44
N ASP A 194 24.54 0.27 -1.11
CA ASP A 194 23.19 0.61 -0.66
C ASP A 194 22.67 -0.33 0.42
N LEU A 195 23.35 -1.44 0.71
CA LEU A 195 22.94 -2.41 1.73
C LEU A 195 22.84 -1.77 3.14
N TYR A 196 23.63 -0.71 3.38
CA TYR A 196 23.67 0.05 4.63
C TYR A 196 22.95 1.40 4.56
N ALA A 197 22.44 1.77 3.39
CA ALA A 197 21.84 3.07 3.13
C ALA A 197 20.43 3.29 3.72
N PRO A 198 19.57 2.28 4.00
CA PRO A 198 18.22 2.52 4.51
C PRO A 198 18.12 3.29 5.83
N ALA A 199 19.19 3.28 6.64
CA ALA A 199 19.27 4.05 7.88
C ALA A 199 19.76 5.50 7.66
N ARG A 200 20.15 5.86 6.44
CA ARG A 200 20.70 7.18 6.13
C ARG A 200 19.60 8.12 5.61
N PRO A 201 19.55 9.38 6.09
CA PRO A 201 18.52 10.35 5.67
C PRO A 201 18.54 10.72 4.17
N ASP A 202 19.67 10.52 3.50
CA ASP A 202 19.86 10.83 2.08
C ASP A 202 19.38 9.70 1.15
N TYR A 203 19.28 8.46 1.64
CA TYR A 203 18.82 7.33 0.85
C TYR A 203 17.32 7.40 0.58
N MET A 204 16.96 7.59 -0.69
CA MET A 204 15.57 7.83 -1.13
C MET A 204 14.89 9.03 -0.43
N GLY A 205 15.66 9.96 0.13
CA GLY A 205 15.12 11.05 0.95
C GLY A 205 14.15 11.98 0.21
N LEU A 206 14.30 12.18 -1.10
CA LEU A 206 13.36 12.98 -1.90
C LEU A 206 12.05 12.21 -2.13
N ALA A 207 12.15 10.92 -2.47
CA ALA A 207 10.97 10.06 -2.63
C ALA A 207 10.18 9.92 -1.31
N MET A 208 10.89 9.79 -0.18
CA MET A 208 10.28 9.77 1.15
C MET A 208 9.56 11.08 1.45
N ARG A 209 10.23 12.24 1.30
CA ARG A 209 9.61 13.55 1.56
C ARG A 209 8.37 13.78 0.68
N ALA A 210 8.44 13.43 -0.60
CA ALA A 210 7.28 13.54 -1.48
C ALA A 210 6.14 12.58 -1.09
N THR A 211 6.46 11.41 -0.54
CA THR A 211 5.46 10.50 0.04
C THR A 211 4.82 11.10 1.29
N GLU A 212 5.62 11.67 2.19
CA GLU A 212 5.15 12.34 3.40
C GLU A 212 4.24 13.52 3.07
N GLU A 213 4.60 14.33 2.08
CA GLU A 213 3.80 15.45 1.58
C GLU A 213 2.42 14.99 1.07
N ILE A 214 2.37 13.92 0.27
CA ILE A 214 1.10 13.35 -0.19
C ILE A 214 0.28 12.82 1.00
N ILE A 215 0.93 12.17 1.97
CA ILE A 215 0.26 11.69 3.18
C ILE A 215 -0.33 12.87 3.97
N ASP A 216 0.40 13.97 4.11
CA ASP A 216 -0.08 15.17 4.80
C ASP A 216 -1.29 15.80 4.08
N GLN A 217 -1.29 15.82 2.75
CA GLN A 217 -2.45 16.26 1.97
C GLN A 217 -3.66 15.32 2.13
N ILE A 218 -3.43 14.00 2.14
CA ILE A 218 -4.48 13.01 2.41
C ILE A 218 -5.05 13.20 3.82
N GLU A 219 -4.19 13.39 4.82
CA GLU A 219 -4.59 13.61 6.21
C GLU A 219 -5.42 14.90 6.36
N ALA A 220 -5.04 15.98 5.64
CA ALA A 220 -5.80 17.22 5.63
C ALA A 220 -7.21 17.06 5.02
N LEU A 221 -7.35 16.22 4.00
CA LEU A 221 -8.64 15.96 3.31
C LEU A 221 -9.48 14.89 4.00
N ALA A 222 -8.85 13.92 4.66
CA ALA A 222 -9.48 12.83 5.38
C ALA A 222 -8.84 12.66 6.78
N PRO A 223 -9.16 13.54 7.74
CA PRO A 223 -8.58 13.50 9.07
C PRO A 223 -8.73 12.13 9.75
N GLY A 224 -7.61 11.61 10.26
CA GLY A 224 -7.52 10.28 10.83
C GLY A 224 -7.02 9.20 9.87
N ALA A 225 -6.68 9.54 8.62
CA ALA A 225 -6.12 8.61 7.63
C ALA A 225 -4.85 7.91 8.15
N PHE A 226 -3.97 8.64 8.85
CA PHE A 226 -2.76 8.14 9.48
C PHE A 226 -2.68 8.48 10.98
N THR A 227 -3.39 9.51 11.46
CA THR A 227 -3.38 9.89 12.89
C THR A 227 -4.53 9.30 13.70
N GLY A 228 -5.50 8.68 13.04
CA GLY A 228 -6.72 8.20 13.69
C GLY A 228 -6.46 6.98 14.57
N ALA A 229 -7.06 6.97 15.76
CA ALA A 229 -7.06 5.79 16.61
C ALA A 229 -7.61 4.58 15.84
N SER A 230 -6.80 3.54 15.74
CA SER A 230 -7.28 2.25 15.22
C SER A 230 -8.39 1.76 16.14
N PRO A 231 -9.55 1.32 15.61
CA PRO A 231 -10.54 0.68 16.46
C PRO A 231 -9.88 -0.48 17.22
N GLU A 232 -10.16 -0.63 18.51
CA GLU A 232 -9.71 -1.80 19.26
C GLU A 232 -10.22 -3.06 18.57
N ILE A 233 -9.31 -3.79 17.92
CA ILE A 233 -9.62 -5.08 17.33
C ILE A 233 -9.19 -6.12 18.33
N THR A 234 -10.16 -6.68 19.04
CA THR A 234 -9.94 -7.92 19.77
C THR A 234 -9.70 -9.01 18.74
N THR A 235 -8.44 -9.33 18.48
CA THR A 235 -8.07 -10.47 17.65
C THR A 235 -8.62 -11.71 18.35
N ALA A 236 -9.63 -12.34 17.76
CA ALA A 236 -10.08 -13.65 18.20
C ALA A 236 -8.88 -14.61 18.04
N LYS A 237 -8.20 -14.90 19.16
CA LYS A 237 -7.24 -16.00 19.24
C LYS A 237 -7.96 -17.28 18.81
N GLY A 238 -7.55 -17.88 17.69
CA GLY A 238 -8.00 -19.21 17.29
C GLY A 238 -8.55 -19.30 15.87
N ALA A 239 -7.67 -19.19 14.88
CA ALA A 239 -7.86 -19.90 13.61
C ALA A 239 -6.63 -20.79 13.43
N VAL A 240 -6.73 -22.00 13.98
CA VAL A 240 -5.83 -23.11 13.68
C VAL A 240 -5.99 -23.41 12.19
N ASN A 241 -4.88 -23.39 11.44
CA ASN A 241 -4.87 -23.90 10.07
C ASN A 241 -5.11 -25.42 10.15
N VAL A 242 -6.19 -25.89 9.51
CA VAL A 242 -6.23 -27.23 8.91
C VAL A 242 -5.79 -27.08 7.47
#